data_AF-A0A8J4I8V8-F1
#
_entry.id   AF-A0A8J4I8V8-F1
#
_cell.length_a   1.000
_cell.length_b   1.000
_cell.length_c   1.000
_cell.angle_alpha   90.00
_cell.angle_beta   90.00
_cell.angle_gamma   90.00
#
_symmetry.space_group_name_H-M   'P 1'
#
loop_
_entity.id
_entity.type
_entity.pdbx_description
1 polymer ?
#
loop_
_entity_poly.entity_id
_entity_poly.type
_entity_poly.pdbx_seq_one_letter_code
_entity_poly.pdbx_strand_id
1 'polypeptide(L)'
;STGLLFKRCTLLLPTKDRLKYTHKILSEVSCFKLNGCPSPLHCLGLQCYGVFLQILTAGWDELECHRVFNFLCELSNLPRKVQTVVSSKPGSARKLELRIRLYCRSVLLNHWIHRSDSAFWLTRILKPWPMVNQARLLYIIFGPVSSLDGDLAPSLFKKKLLCHLIYCSGHVVWQKMIEGPTDETSLKGLADAIKLLYDTEAREWTADDVISLVDELSVVPREWLMENNARLLILSGNNICFTFMASKAVNGRAVELARLMVFLALVCEKDLYCMDWAVKMMQKVCKVFSTPGERNNFLQCVENAFVHMIMDMLQAVLSGDRDEEDSSFLNLFHLVNAQANFHKEILYLTMRSNSNTV
;
A
#
# COMPACT_ATOMS: atom_id res chain seq x y z
N SER A 1 -18.30 -22.35 -14.49
CA SER A 1 -19.45 -23.25 -14.75
C SER A 1 -20.80 -22.56 -14.54
N THR A 2 -21.12 -21.91 -13.41
CA THR A 2 -22.42 -21.21 -13.21
C THR A 2 -22.47 -19.78 -13.78
N GLY A 3 -21.41 -18.98 -13.63
CA GLY A 3 -21.38 -17.61 -14.18
C GLY A 3 -21.57 -17.56 -15.70
N LEU A 4 -21.00 -18.54 -16.42
CA LEU A 4 -21.14 -18.66 -17.87
C LEU A 4 -22.57 -19.01 -18.29
N LEU A 5 -23.24 -19.87 -17.52
CA LEU A 5 -24.65 -20.21 -17.74
C LEU A 5 -25.51 -18.95 -17.60
N PHE A 6 -25.36 -18.20 -16.51
CA PHE A 6 -26.09 -16.95 -16.30
C PHE A 6 -25.79 -15.92 -17.38
N LYS A 7 -24.53 -15.79 -17.79
CA LYS A 7 -24.15 -14.90 -18.88
C LYS A 7 -24.90 -15.24 -20.18
N ARG A 8 -25.02 -16.52 -20.52
CA ARG A 8 -25.74 -17.00 -21.72
C ARG A 8 -27.26 -16.87 -21.58
N CYS A 9 -27.84 -17.26 -20.45
CA CYS A 9 -29.29 -17.19 -20.21
C CYS A 9 -29.82 -15.76 -20.13
N THR A 10 -28.97 -14.78 -19.80
CA THR A 10 -29.36 -13.38 -19.63
C THR A 10 -28.83 -12.46 -20.73
N LEU A 11 -28.25 -13.01 -21.81
CA LEU A 11 -27.55 -12.24 -22.85
C LEU A 11 -28.42 -11.17 -23.52
N LEU A 12 -29.73 -11.44 -23.68
CA LEU A 12 -30.67 -10.52 -24.34
C LEU A 12 -31.27 -9.48 -23.40
N LEU A 13 -30.99 -9.56 -22.09
CA LEU A 13 -31.55 -8.64 -21.11
C LEU A 13 -30.64 -7.40 -20.95
N PRO A 14 -31.21 -6.21 -20.70
CA PRO A 14 -30.43 -5.05 -20.30
C PRO A 14 -29.64 -5.31 -19.01
N THR A 15 -28.48 -4.67 -18.84
CA THR A 15 -27.56 -4.84 -17.69
C THR A 15 -28.31 -4.86 -16.34
N LYS A 16 -29.24 -3.93 -16.13
CA LYS A 16 -30.03 -3.81 -14.90
C LYS A 16 -30.87 -5.05 -14.60
N ASP A 17 -31.52 -5.61 -15.61
CA ASP A 17 -32.40 -6.77 -15.45
C ASP A 17 -31.59 -8.06 -15.29
N ARG A 18 -30.44 -8.16 -15.97
CA ARG A 18 -29.46 -9.24 -15.74
C ARG A 18 -29.02 -9.29 -14.29
N LEU A 19 -28.67 -8.15 -13.72
CA LEU A 19 -28.21 -8.02 -12.34
C LEU A 19 -29.32 -8.32 -11.33
N LYS A 20 -30.55 -7.83 -11.56
CA LYS A 20 -31.71 -8.16 -10.72
C LYS A 20 -32.03 -9.65 -10.71
N TYR A 21 -32.06 -10.29 -11.88
CA TYR A 21 -32.32 -11.72 -12.00
C TYR A 21 -31.25 -12.54 -11.28
N THR A 22 -29.99 -12.19 -11.52
CA THR A 22 -28.83 -12.81 -10.87
C THR A 22 -28.91 -12.65 -9.35
N HIS A 23 -29.17 -11.44 -8.88
CA HIS A 23 -29.30 -11.16 -7.47
C HIS A 23 -30.42 -11.96 -6.81
N LYS A 24 -31.60 -12.05 -7.45
CA LYS A 24 -32.72 -12.84 -6.95
C LYS A 24 -32.28 -14.25 -6.57
N ILE A 25 -31.53 -14.91 -7.45
CA ILE A 25 -31.05 -16.28 -7.23
C ILE A 25 -29.92 -16.32 -6.19
N LEU A 26 -28.97 -15.39 -6.24
CA LEU A 26 -27.82 -15.38 -5.33
C LEU A 26 -28.16 -14.88 -3.91
N SER A 27 -29.30 -14.21 -3.73
CA SER A 27 -29.72 -13.63 -2.46
C SER A 27 -30.03 -14.68 -1.38
N GLU A 28 -30.28 -15.93 -1.78
CA GLU A 28 -30.51 -17.07 -0.88
C GLU A 28 -29.21 -17.50 -0.17
N VAL A 29 -28.05 -17.20 -0.75
CA VAL A 29 -26.75 -17.54 -0.17
C VAL A 29 -26.32 -16.43 0.80
N SER A 30 -26.50 -16.67 2.10
CA SER A 30 -26.14 -15.72 3.15
C SER A 30 -24.68 -15.26 3.08
N CYS A 31 -23.75 -16.16 2.73
CA CYS A 31 -22.33 -15.88 2.64
C CYS A 31 -21.92 -14.95 1.48
N PHE A 32 -22.82 -14.64 0.54
CA PHE A 32 -22.56 -13.65 -0.52
C PHE A 32 -22.89 -12.21 -0.09
N LYS A 33 -23.57 -12.06 1.06
CA LYS A 33 -23.91 -10.76 1.64
C LYS A 33 -22.76 -10.27 2.54
N LEU A 34 -22.41 -8.99 2.44
CA LEU A 34 -21.35 -8.35 3.24
C LEU A 34 -21.46 -8.64 4.75
N ASN A 35 -22.69 -8.68 5.28
CA ASN A 35 -22.98 -8.93 6.69
C ASN A 35 -23.55 -10.33 6.99
N GLY A 36 -23.66 -11.21 5.99
CA GLY A 36 -24.44 -12.44 6.10
C GLY A 36 -23.69 -13.65 6.62
N CYS A 37 -22.35 -13.65 6.59
CA CYS A 37 -21.54 -14.74 7.12
C CYS A 37 -21.15 -14.51 8.60
N PRO A 38 -21.36 -15.49 9.50
CA PRO A 38 -20.93 -15.37 10.90
C PRO A 38 -19.41 -15.48 11.06
N SER A 39 -18.74 -16.25 10.20
CA SER A 39 -17.28 -16.46 10.23
C SER A 39 -16.67 -16.16 8.85
N PRO A 40 -16.51 -14.86 8.49
CA PRO A 40 -16.11 -14.48 7.15
C PRO A 40 -14.64 -14.77 6.82
N LEU A 41 -13.80 -14.97 7.83
CA LEU A 41 -12.38 -15.32 7.67
C LEU A 41 -12.15 -16.73 7.12
N HIS A 42 -13.02 -17.67 7.51
CA HIS A 42 -12.94 -19.08 7.12
C HIS A 42 -13.96 -19.44 6.04
N CYS A 43 -14.59 -18.44 5.40
CA CYS A 43 -15.64 -18.64 4.42
C CYS A 43 -15.20 -18.21 3.01
N LEU A 44 -15.32 -19.13 2.04
CA LEU A 44 -15.03 -18.85 0.64
C LEU A 44 -16.19 -18.15 -0.10
N GLY A 45 -17.30 -17.85 0.58
CA GLY A 45 -18.53 -17.34 -0.04
C GLY A 45 -18.30 -16.06 -0.85
N LEU A 46 -17.67 -15.04 -0.25
CA LEU A 46 -17.36 -13.80 -0.96
C LEU A 46 -16.42 -14.02 -2.15
N GLN A 47 -15.45 -14.92 -2.01
CA GLN A 47 -14.53 -15.26 -3.09
C GLN A 47 -15.26 -15.92 -4.26
N CYS A 48 -16.13 -16.89 -3.98
CA CYS A 48 -16.98 -17.52 -4.99
C CYS A 48 -17.88 -16.49 -5.69
N TYR A 49 -18.39 -15.52 -4.94
CA TYR A 49 -19.19 -14.44 -5.50
C TYR A 49 -18.38 -13.55 -6.44
N GLY A 50 -17.16 -13.17 -6.09
CA GLY A 50 -16.28 -12.40 -6.96
C GLY A 50 -15.86 -13.15 -8.23
N VAL A 51 -15.52 -14.44 -8.16
CA VAL A 51 -15.25 -15.27 -9.35
C VAL A 51 -16.49 -15.34 -10.25
N PHE A 52 -17.67 -15.50 -9.65
CA PHE A 52 -18.92 -15.48 -10.40
C PHE A 52 -19.12 -14.15 -11.13
N LEU A 53 -18.92 -13.01 -10.45
CA LEU A 53 -19.05 -11.67 -11.03
C LEU A 53 -18.05 -11.44 -12.16
N GLN A 54 -16.80 -11.86 -11.99
CA GLN A 54 -15.78 -11.79 -13.03
C GLN A 54 -16.24 -12.52 -14.30
N ILE A 55 -16.75 -13.75 -14.17
CA ILE A 55 -17.22 -14.52 -15.33
C ILE A 55 -18.46 -13.87 -15.97
N LEU A 56 -19.37 -13.34 -15.15
CA LEU A 56 -20.60 -12.69 -15.63
C LEU A 56 -20.30 -11.43 -16.45
N THR A 57 -19.37 -10.62 -15.95
CA THR A 57 -19.00 -9.31 -16.50
C THR A 57 -17.87 -9.36 -17.52
N ALA A 58 -17.25 -10.52 -17.74
CA ALA A 58 -16.19 -10.68 -18.71
C ALA A 58 -16.61 -10.15 -20.10
N GLY A 59 -15.83 -9.24 -20.69
CA GLY A 59 -16.09 -8.64 -21.99
C GLY A 59 -17.19 -7.58 -22.02
N TRP A 60 -17.67 -7.12 -20.86
CA TRP A 60 -18.52 -5.93 -20.77
C TRP A 60 -17.65 -4.67 -20.85
N ASP A 61 -18.21 -3.57 -21.33
CA ASP A 61 -17.52 -2.28 -21.35
C ASP A 61 -17.46 -1.62 -19.96
N GLU A 62 -16.66 -0.56 -19.83
CA GLU A 62 -16.47 0.16 -18.56
C GLU A 62 -17.78 0.78 -18.02
N LEU A 63 -18.71 1.19 -18.90
CA LEU A 63 -19.98 1.79 -18.49
C LEU A 63 -20.90 0.73 -17.89
N GLU A 64 -20.95 -0.45 -18.48
CA GLU A 64 -21.67 -1.59 -17.93
C GLU A 64 -21.04 -2.06 -16.61
N CYS A 65 -19.71 -2.16 -16.52
CA CYS A 65 -19.01 -2.46 -15.28
C CYS A 65 -19.27 -1.41 -14.19
N HIS A 66 -19.39 -0.13 -14.55
CA HIS A 66 -19.77 0.93 -13.62
C HIS A 66 -21.21 0.73 -13.09
N ARG A 67 -22.15 0.32 -13.95
CA ARG A 67 -23.52 -0.05 -13.51
C ARG A 67 -23.51 -1.25 -12.55
N VAL A 68 -22.64 -2.24 -12.79
CA VAL A 68 -22.45 -3.37 -11.87
C VAL A 68 -21.96 -2.87 -10.52
N PHE A 69 -20.96 -2.00 -10.49
CA PHE A 69 -20.45 -1.41 -9.25
C PHE A 69 -21.57 -0.71 -8.47
N ASN A 70 -22.34 0.18 -9.12
CA ASN A 70 -23.44 0.89 -8.47
C ASN A 70 -24.49 -0.06 -7.90
N PHE A 71 -24.86 -1.10 -8.67
CA PHE A 71 -25.78 -2.14 -8.21
C PHE A 71 -25.27 -2.89 -6.97
N LEU A 72 -23.98 -3.25 -6.94
CA LEU A 72 -23.35 -3.89 -5.78
C LEU A 72 -23.31 -2.97 -4.56
N CYS A 73 -23.03 -1.68 -4.76
CA CYS A 73 -23.03 -0.67 -3.72
C CYS A 73 -24.42 -0.49 -3.09
N GLU A 74 -25.47 -0.40 -3.91
CA GLU A 74 -26.86 -0.32 -3.46
C GLU A 74 -27.24 -1.57 -2.64
N LEU A 75 -26.92 -2.76 -3.17
CA LEU A 75 -27.29 -4.02 -2.54
C LEU A 75 -26.61 -4.23 -1.18
N SER A 76 -25.32 -3.92 -1.10
CA SER A 76 -24.52 -4.14 0.10
C SER A 76 -24.60 -2.96 1.09
N ASN A 77 -25.21 -1.85 0.67
CA ASN A 77 -25.15 -0.56 1.35
C ASN A 77 -23.69 -0.17 1.67
N LEU A 78 -22.79 -0.43 0.72
CA LEU A 78 -21.35 -0.25 0.90
C LEU A 78 -20.98 1.20 1.19
N PRO A 79 -21.49 2.23 0.47
CA PRO A 79 -21.12 3.62 0.74
C PRO A 79 -21.40 4.03 2.19
N ARG A 80 -22.61 3.74 2.72
CA ARG A 80 -22.94 4.08 4.10
C ARG A 80 -22.04 3.39 5.13
N LYS A 81 -21.68 2.14 4.87
CA LYS A 81 -20.76 1.36 5.73
C LYS A 81 -19.34 1.88 5.68
N VAL A 82 -18.85 2.22 4.48
CA VAL A 82 -17.54 2.86 4.28
C VAL A 82 -17.51 4.19 5.00
N GLN A 83 -18.53 5.03 4.83
CA GLN A 83 -18.64 6.31 5.54
C GLN A 83 -18.53 6.13 7.05
N THR A 84 -19.18 5.11 7.61
CA THR A 84 -19.10 4.82 9.04
C THR A 84 -17.67 4.53 9.49
N VAL A 85 -16.91 3.71 8.75
CA VAL A 85 -15.53 3.34 9.16
C VAL A 85 -14.49 4.41 8.89
N VAL A 86 -14.64 5.20 7.82
CA VAL A 86 -13.67 6.27 7.50
C VAL A 86 -13.90 7.52 8.36
N SER A 87 -15.13 7.76 8.81
CA SER A 87 -15.47 8.87 9.70
C SER A 87 -15.31 8.55 11.20
N SER A 88 -15.32 7.27 11.59
CA SER A 88 -15.08 6.89 12.98
C SER A 88 -13.60 6.88 13.35
N LYS A 89 -13.30 6.75 14.65
CA LYS A 89 -11.92 6.58 15.11
C LYS A 89 -11.34 5.28 14.51
N PRO A 90 -10.14 5.30 13.91
CA PRO A 90 -9.50 4.10 13.38
C PRO A 90 -9.46 2.96 14.41
N GLY A 91 -9.93 1.77 14.02
CA GLY A 91 -10.00 0.60 14.88
C GLY A 91 -11.19 0.58 15.86
N SER A 92 -12.09 1.56 15.84
CA SER A 92 -13.33 1.54 16.63
C SER A 92 -14.38 0.57 16.07
N ALA A 93 -14.36 0.35 14.75
CA ALA A 93 -15.35 -0.47 14.05
C ALA A 93 -14.70 -1.73 13.43
N ARG A 94 -13.80 -2.41 14.17
CA ARG A 94 -12.95 -3.51 13.66
C ARG A 94 -13.71 -4.59 12.88
N LYS A 95 -14.92 -4.96 13.34
CA LYS A 95 -15.77 -5.95 12.65
C LYS A 95 -16.26 -5.46 11.30
N LEU A 96 -16.62 -4.18 11.20
CA LEU A 96 -17.07 -3.57 9.95
C LEU A 96 -15.91 -3.30 9.00
N GLU A 97 -14.77 -2.84 9.51
CA GLU A 97 -13.51 -2.69 8.75
C GLU A 97 -13.12 -4.02 8.09
N LEU A 98 -13.12 -5.12 8.85
CA LEU A 98 -12.86 -6.45 8.32
C LEU A 98 -13.86 -6.84 7.22
N ARG A 99 -15.16 -6.62 7.43
CA ARG A 99 -16.18 -6.96 6.43
C ARG A 99 -16.04 -6.14 5.15
N ILE A 100 -15.71 -4.86 5.25
CA ILE A 100 -15.44 -3.99 4.09
C ILE A 100 -14.19 -4.48 3.35
N ARG A 101 -13.10 -4.75 4.08
CA ARG A 101 -11.86 -5.30 3.51
C ARG A 101 -12.12 -6.58 2.72
N LEU A 102 -12.75 -7.57 3.35
CA LEU A 102 -13.06 -8.85 2.71
C LEU A 102 -13.99 -8.68 1.52
N TYR A 103 -15.00 -7.83 1.61
CA TYR A 103 -15.90 -7.57 0.49
C TYR A 103 -15.17 -6.92 -0.69
N CYS A 104 -14.41 -5.84 -0.45
CA CYS A 104 -13.67 -5.15 -1.51
C CYS A 104 -12.64 -6.06 -2.15
N ARG A 105 -11.83 -6.77 -1.35
CA ARG A 105 -10.81 -7.68 -1.86
C ARG A 105 -11.44 -8.88 -2.59
N SER A 106 -12.30 -9.62 -1.91
CA SER A 106 -12.80 -10.91 -2.39
C SER A 106 -13.96 -10.81 -3.36
N VAL A 107 -14.62 -9.66 -3.53
CA VAL A 107 -15.70 -9.49 -4.52
C VAL A 107 -15.26 -8.58 -5.66
N LEU A 108 -14.55 -7.48 -5.35
CA LEU A 108 -14.30 -6.40 -6.31
C LEU A 108 -12.88 -6.35 -6.86
N LEU A 109 -11.86 -6.95 -6.23
CA LEU A 109 -10.45 -6.69 -6.60
C LEU A 109 -9.64 -7.94 -6.97
N ASN A 110 -9.72 -9.03 -6.20
CA ASN A 110 -8.76 -10.14 -6.30
C ASN A 110 -8.86 -11.00 -7.57
N HIS A 111 -9.90 -10.83 -8.38
CA HIS A 111 -10.24 -11.79 -9.44
C HIS A 111 -9.76 -11.36 -10.82
N TRP A 112 -9.47 -10.09 -11.02
CA TRP A 112 -9.23 -9.56 -12.36
C TRP A 112 -7.86 -9.98 -12.91
N ILE A 113 -7.84 -10.34 -14.18
CA ILE A 113 -6.63 -10.81 -14.88
C ILE A 113 -5.82 -9.61 -15.37
N HIS A 114 -6.51 -8.58 -15.86
CA HIS A 114 -5.88 -7.37 -16.36
C HIS A 114 -5.69 -6.34 -15.23
N ARG A 115 -4.55 -5.63 -15.29
CA ARG A 115 -4.25 -4.56 -14.34
C ARG A 115 -5.23 -3.39 -14.49
N SER A 116 -5.53 -2.98 -15.72
CA SER A 116 -6.57 -1.99 -16.04
C SER A 116 -7.90 -2.24 -15.33
N ASP A 117 -8.40 -3.48 -15.35
CA ASP A 117 -9.65 -3.85 -14.66
C ASP A 117 -9.51 -3.63 -13.14
N SER A 118 -8.39 -4.09 -12.55
CA SER A 118 -8.14 -3.91 -11.12
C SER A 118 -8.07 -2.43 -10.74
N ALA A 119 -7.43 -1.61 -11.58
CA ALA A 119 -7.31 -0.17 -11.42
C ALA A 119 -8.69 0.51 -11.50
N PHE A 120 -9.54 0.08 -12.45
CA PHE A 120 -10.92 0.54 -12.58
C PHE A 120 -11.71 0.30 -11.29
N TRP A 121 -11.73 -0.93 -10.78
CA TRP A 121 -12.51 -1.27 -9.58
C TRP A 121 -11.98 -0.55 -8.34
N LEU A 122 -10.66 -0.45 -8.17
CA LEU A 122 -10.07 0.30 -7.07
C LEU A 122 -10.40 1.80 -7.14
N THR A 123 -10.34 2.38 -8.35
CA THR A 123 -10.73 3.77 -8.60
C THR A 123 -12.17 4.04 -8.21
N ARG A 124 -13.10 3.15 -8.59
CA ARG A 124 -14.53 3.26 -8.24
C ARG A 124 -14.77 3.17 -6.73
N ILE A 125 -13.96 2.40 -6.01
CA ILE A 125 -14.03 2.31 -4.54
C ILE A 125 -13.56 3.60 -3.87
N LEU A 126 -12.49 4.23 -4.38
CA LEU A 126 -11.81 5.36 -3.73
C LEU A 126 -12.36 6.74 -4.14
N LYS A 127 -12.48 7.04 -5.44
CA LYS A 127 -12.82 8.38 -5.95
C LYS A 127 -14.11 9.01 -5.40
N PRO A 128 -15.14 8.27 -4.94
CA PRO A 128 -16.31 8.88 -4.29
C PRO A 128 -16.01 9.59 -2.96
N TRP A 129 -14.82 9.40 -2.37
CA TRP A 129 -14.45 9.92 -1.06
C TRP A 129 -13.47 11.10 -1.15
N PRO A 130 -13.45 12.02 -0.17
CA PRO A 130 -12.38 13.02 -0.08
C PRO A 130 -11.03 12.35 0.21
N MET A 131 -9.92 13.00 -0.17
CA MET A 131 -8.57 12.41 -0.17
C MET A 131 -8.19 11.70 1.14
N VAL A 132 -8.43 12.34 2.30
CA VAL A 132 -8.18 11.75 3.63
C VAL A 132 -8.92 10.42 3.83
N ASN A 133 -10.17 10.34 3.37
CA ASN A 133 -10.98 9.12 3.44
C ASN A 133 -10.56 8.08 2.40
N GLN A 134 -10.01 8.51 1.25
CA GLN A 134 -9.39 7.60 0.28
C GLN A 134 -8.18 6.91 0.90
N ALA A 135 -7.29 7.65 1.57
CA ALA A 135 -6.14 7.10 2.29
C ALA A 135 -6.57 6.11 3.37
N ARG A 136 -7.54 6.51 4.23
CA ARG A 136 -8.12 5.62 5.26
C ARG A 136 -8.70 4.35 4.68
N LEU A 137 -9.48 4.45 3.61
CA LEU A 137 -10.11 3.31 2.97
C LEU A 137 -9.07 2.39 2.32
N LEU A 138 -8.06 2.97 1.65
CA LEU A 138 -6.96 2.21 1.07
C LEU A 138 -6.20 1.43 2.15
N TYR A 139 -5.94 2.07 3.31
CA TYR A 139 -5.34 1.39 4.46
C TYR A 139 -6.24 0.29 5.04
N ILE A 140 -7.55 0.48 5.12
CA ILE A 140 -8.48 -0.58 5.56
C ILE A 140 -8.41 -1.80 4.63
N ILE A 141 -8.32 -1.57 3.31
CA ILE A 141 -8.34 -2.63 2.29
C ILE A 141 -6.98 -3.36 2.19
N PHE A 142 -5.87 -2.63 2.29
CA PHE A 142 -4.53 -3.16 1.98
C PHE A 142 -3.50 -3.05 3.10
N GLY A 143 -3.79 -2.33 4.17
CA GLY A 143 -2.87 -2.13 5.29
C GLY A 143 -2.58 -3.42 6.06
N PRO A 144 -1.58 -3.38 6.96
CA PRO A 144 -1.14 -4.56 7.71
C PRO A 144 -2.24 -5.18 8.55
N VAL A 145 -2.19 -6.51 8.71
CA VAL A 145 -3.17 -7.29 9.47
C VAL A 145 -2.53 -8.07 10.61
N SER A 146 -3.33 -8.37 11.64
CA SER A 146 -2.90 -9.24 12.73
C SER A 146 -2.83 -10.67 12.22
N SER A 147 -1.68 -11.32 12.33
CA SER A 147 -1.52 -12.75 12.14
C SER A 147 -2.10 -13.49 13.35
N LEU A 148 -3.42 -13.46 13.51
CA LEU A 148 -4.11 -14.39 14.41
C LEU A 148 -4.39 -15.66 13.62
N ASP A 149 -3.32 -16.42 13.43
CA ASP A 149 -3.26 -17.88 13.35
C ASP A 149 -1.77 -18.25 13.26
N GLY A 150 -1.18 -18.51 14.44
CA GLY A 150 0.10 -19.18 14.53
C GLY A 150 0.03 -20.57 13.88
N ASP A 151 1.17 -21.02 13.35
CA ASP A 151 1.49 -22.42 13.03
C ASP A 151 0.91 -23.08 11.76
N LEU A 152 0.39 -22.32 10.81
CA LEU A 152 0.26 -22.81 9.42
C LEU A 152 1.18 -22.02 8.49
N ALA A 153 2.49 -22.21 8.67
CA ALA A 153 3.41 -22.07 7.56
C ALA A 153 2.92 -23.00 6.43
N PRO A 154 2.53 -22.51 5.25
CA PRO A 154 2.06 -23.37 4.19
C PRO A 154 3.19 -24.33 3.81
N SER A 155 2.94 -25.63 3.94
CA SER A 155 3.79 -26.63 3.31
C SER A 155 3.98 -26.25 1.84
N LEU A 156 5.19 -26.48 1.34
CA LEU A 156 5.78 -25.96 0.09
C LEU A 156 4.96 -26.16 -1.21
N PHE A 157 3.77 -26.76 -1.14
CA PHE A 157 3.04 -27.34 -2.26
C PHE A 157 1.83 -26.53 -2.79
N LYS A 158 1.48 -25.37 -2.20
CA LYS A 158 0.46 -24.46 -2.77
C LYS A 158 1.02 -23.08 -3.11
N LYS A 159 2.12 -23.07 -3.87
CA LYS A 159 2.78 -21.84 -4.32
C LYS A 159 1.90 -21.06 -5.32
N LYS A 160 1.71 -19.78 -4.97
CA LYS A 160 1.38 -18.61 -5.82
C LYS A 160 -0.04 -18.05 -5.75
N LEU A 161 -1.10 -18.86 -5.70
CA LEU A 161 -2.47 -18.29 -5.59
C LEU A 161 -3.01 -18.27 -4.15
N LEU A 162 -2.71 -19.29 -3.34
CA LEU A 162 -3.27 -19.42 -1.99
C LEU A 162 -2.57 -18.52 -0.95
N CYS A 163 -1.25 -18.31 -1.04
CA CYS A 163 -0.52 -17.48 -0.08
C CYS A 163 -0.93 -16.00 -0.12
N HIS A 164 -1.30 -15.44 -1.28
CA HIS A 164 -1.75 -14.05 -1.37
C HIS A 164 -3.18 -13.85 -0.82
N LEU A 165 -3.99 -14.90 -0.83
CA LEU A 165 -5.39 -14.88 -0.38
C LEU A 165 -5.53 -15.12 1.14
N ILE A 166 -4.67 -15.96 1.73
CA ILE A 166 -4.73 -16.28 3.17
C ILE A 166 -4.09 -15.17 4.02
N TYR A 167 -2.94 -14.61 3.61
CA TYR A 167 -2.21 -13.63 4.43
C TYR A 167 -2.85 -12.23 4.51
N CYS A 168 -3.86 -11.92 3.70
CA CYS A 168 -4.47 -10.59 3.63
C CYS A 168 -5.88 -10.49 4.25
N SER A 169 -6.39 -11.61 4.77
CA SER A 169 -7.75 -11.75 5.30
C SER A 169 -7.71 -11.67 6.83
N GLY A 170 -7.34 -10.52 7.40
CA GLY A 170 -7.22 -10.35 8.84
C GLY A 170 -7.72 -8.98 9.31
N HIS A 171 -7.77 -8.79 10.62
CA HIS A 171 -8.10 -7.49 11.20
C HIS A 171 -6.97 -6.50 10.95
N VAL A 172 -7.33 -5.29 10.53
CA VAL A 172 -6.40 -4.17 10.29
C VAL A 172 -5.71 -3.77 11.60
N VAL A 173 -4.38 -3.69 11.59
CA VAL A 173 -3.58 -3.30 12.76
C VAL A 173 -3.02 -1.90 12.53
N TRP A 174 -3.84 -0.90 12.87
CA TRP A 174 -3.53 0.52 12.71
C TRP A 174 -2.23 0.96 13.40
N GLN A 175 -1.91 0.37 14.56
CA GLN A 175 -0.72 0.72 15.33
C GLN A 175 0.58 0.20 14.72
N LYS A 176 0.52 -0.78 13.81
CA LYS A 176 1.72 -1.43 13.27
C LYS A 176 2.64 -0.44 12.52
N MET A 177 2.07 0.64 11.99
CA MET A 177 2.83 1.67 11.29
C MET A 177 3.44 2.75 12.21
N ILE A 178 3.02 2.79 13.48
CA ILE A 178 3.34 3.86 14.43
C ILE A 178 4.27 3.34 15.53
N GLU A 179 4.03 2.14 16.04
CA GLU A 179 4.72 1.62 17.24
C GLU A 179 6.05 0.92 16.91
N GLY A 180 6.24 0.39 15.70
CA GLY A 180 7.47 -0.32 15.36
C GLY A 180 7.70 -0.54 13.87
N PRO A 181 8.88 -1.07 13.49
CA PRO A 181 9.21 -1.36 12.10
C PRO A 181 8.29 -2.46 11.56
N THR A 182 7.67 -2.19 10.41
CA THR A 182 6.80 -3.12 9.69
C THR A 182 7.60 -3.88 8.64
N ASP A 183 7.35 -5.19 8.53
CA ASP A 183 7.97 -6.06 7.53
C ASP A 183 7.50 -5.77 6.10
N GLU A 184 8.33 -6.10 5.11
CA GLU A 184 8.02 -5.95 3.67
C GLU A 184 6.69 -6.62 3.30
N THR A 185 6.44 -7.84 3.79
CA THR A 185 5.29 -8.65 3.36
C THR A 185 3.96 -8.02 3.75
N SER A 186 3.93 -7.33 4.89
CA SER A 186 2.77 -6.60 5.40
C SER A 186 2.44 -5.34 4.60
N LEU A 187 3.45 -4.70 3.99
CA LEU A 187 3.28 -3.48 3.19
C LEU A 187 3.09 -3.74 1.70
N LYS A 188 3.48 -4.92 1.22
CA LYS A 188 3.43 -5.27 -0.20
C LYS A 188 2.05 -5.04 -0.83
N GLY A 189 0.98 -5.44 -0.15
CA GLY A 189 -0.38 -5.24 -0.67
C GLY A 189 -0.75 -3.76 -0.85
N LEU A 190 -0.30 -2.90 0.07
CA LEU A 190 -0.53 -1.46 -0.01
C LEU A 190 0.32 -0.82 -1.10
N ALA A 191 1.61 -1.20 -1.19
CA ALA A 191 2.52 -0.74 -2.23
C ALA A 191 2.03 -1.12 -3.64
N ASP A 192 1.54 -2.35 -3.82
CA ASP A 192 1.04 -2.81 -5.11
C ASP A 192 -0.27 -2.09 -5.51
N ALA A 193 -1.10 -1.71 -4.53
CA ALA A 193 -2.27 -0.88 -4.79
C ALA A 193 -1.88 0.55 -5.21
N ILE A 194 -0.88 1.15 -4.57
CA ILE A 194 -0.36 2.48 -4.95
C ILE A 194 0.25 2.44 -6.36
N LYS A 195 1.03 1.40 -6.69
CA LYS A 195 1.53 1.17 -8.06
C LYS A 195 0.42 1.10 -9.09
N LEU A 196 -0.64 0.37 -8.77
CA LEU A 196 -1.78 0.19 -9.66
C LEU A 196 -2.47 1.52 -9.97
N LEU A 197 -2.55 2.43 -9.01
CA LEU A 197 -3.13 3.76 -9.18
C LEU A 197 -2.19 4.74 -9.90
N TYR A 198 -0.88 4.56 -9.78
CA TYR A 198 0.12 5.39 -10.46
C TYR A 198 0.34 4.99 -11.92
N ASP A 199 -0.07 3.77 -12.30
CA ASP A 199 0.10 3.27 -13.66
C ASP A 199 -0.72 4.10 -14.65
N THR A 200 -0.19 4.24 -15.86
CA THR A 200 -0.81 4.99 -16.97
C THR A 200 -2.19 4.47 -17.37
N GLU A 201 -2.49 3.21 -17.06
CA GLU A 201 -3.79 2.60 -17.28
C GLU A 201 -4.87 3.16 -16.34
N ALA A 202 -4.50 3.74 -15.19
CA ALA A 202 -5.41 4.36 -14.23
C ALA A 202 -5.76 5.80 -14.66
N ARG A 203 -6.47 5.94 -15.79
CA ARG A 203 -6.77 7.23 -16.47
C ARG A 203 -7.35 8.35 -15.60
N GLU A 204 -7.95 8.01 -14.46
CA GLU A 204 -8.56 8.96 -13.52
C GLU A 204 -7.61 9.44 -12.41
N TRP A 205 -6.38 8.94 -12.38
CA TRP A 205 -5.36 9.27 -11.38
C TRP A 205 -4.21 10.02 -12.02
N THR A 206 -3.92 11.21 -11.49
CA THR A 206 -2.69 11.93 -11.80
C THR A 206 -1.57 11.50 -10.84
N ALA A 207 -0.32 11.77 -11.21
CA ALA A 207 0.80 11.57 -10.30
C ALA A 207 0.59 12.36 -8.98
N ASP A 208 0.08 13.59 -9.06
CA ASP A 208 -0.21 14.44 -7.91
C ASP A 208 -1.31 13.85 -7.00
N ASP A 209 -2.35 13.24 -7.57
CA ASP A 209 -3.38 12.55 -6.80
C ASP A 209 -2.77 11.40 -5.97
N VAL A 210 -1.90 10.60 -6.60
CA VAL A 210 -1.26 9.47 -5.93
C VAL A 210 -0.26 9.95 -4.88
N ILE A 211 0.52 10.99 -5.16
CA ILE A 211 1.43 11.58 -4.17
C ILE A 211 0.65 12.15 -2.97
N SER A 212 -0.46 12.85 -3.22
CA SER A 212 -1.35 13.35 -2.16
C SER A 212 -1.93 12.20 -1.33
N LEU A 213 -2.31 11.09 -1.97
CA LEU A 213 -2.79 9.90 -1.28
C LEU A 213 -1.73 9.27 -0.38
N VAL A 214 -0.47 9.22 -0.83
CA VAL A 214 0.66 8.71 -0.04
C VAL A 214 0.99 9.66 1.12
N ASP A 215 0.94 10.98 0.90
CA ASP A 215 1.11 11.97 1.97
C ASP A 215 0.04 11.81 3.05
N GLU A 216 -1.23 11.66 2.67
CA GLU A 216 -2.33 11.41 3.62
C GLU A 216 -2.20 10.07 4.34
N LEU A 217 -1.72 9.01 3.67
CA LEU A 217 -1.46 7.72 4.32
C LEU A 217 -0.43 7.86 5.44
N SER A 218 0.65 8.62 5.21
CA SER A 218 1.76 8.78 6.16
C SER A 218 1.37 9.38 7.51
N VAL A 219 0.16 9.93 7.63
CA VAL A 219 -0.38 10.57 8.84
C VAL A 219 -1.65 9.91 9.38
N VAL A 220 -2.08 8.77 8.82
CA VAL A 220 -3.31 8.08 9.21
C VAL A 220 -3.01 6.72 9.88
N PRO A 221 -3.42 6.49 11.14
CA PRO A 221 -4.28 7.31 11.98
C PRO A 221 -3.53 8.42 12.74
N ARG A 222 -2.20 8.32 12.76
CA ARG A 222 -1.22 9.27 13.27
C ARG A 222 0.01 9.19 12.36
N GLU A 223 0.97 10.09 12.57
CA GLU A 223 2.25 10.06 11.87
C GLU A 223 2.91 8.68 11.96
N TRP A 224 3.20 8.11 10.80
CA TRP A 224 3.89 6.83 10.68
C TRP A 224 5.38 7.02 10.98
N LEU A 225 6.01 5.95 11.46
CA LEU A 225 7.46 5.93 11.56
C LEU A 225 8.08 6.17 10.17
N MET A 226 9.10 7.02 10.14
CA MET A 226 9.81 7.35 8.89
C MET A 226 10.42 6.12 8.23
N GLU A 227 10.84 5.12 9.00
CA GLU A 227 11.29 3.83 8.47
C GLU A 227 10.18 3.12 7.68
N ASN A 228 8.94 3.15 8.18
CA ASN A 228 7.80 2.51 7.51
C ASN A 228 7.36 3.29 6.25
N ASN A 229 7.44 4.62 6.27
CA ASN A 229 7.27 5.46 5.08
C ASN A 229 8.32 5.15 4.01
N ALA A 230 9.60 5.08 4.40
CA ALA A 230 10.70 4.74 3.50
C ALA A 230 10.51 3.36 2.87
N ARG A 231 10.16 2.35 3.68
CA ARG A 231 9.87 0.99 3.20
C ARG A 231 8.69 0.96 2.22
N LEU A 232 7.60 1.67 2.51
CA LEU A 232 6.47 1.77 1.57
C LEU A 232 6.90 2.40 0.24
N LEU A 233 7.71 3.46 0.26
CA LEU A 233 8.18 4.14 -0.95
C LEU A 233 9.10 3.25 -1.79
N ILE A 234 10.04 2.52 -1.16
CA ILE A 234 10.90 1.53 -1.84
C ILE A 234 10.02 0.47 -2.51
N LEU A 235 9.05 -0.07 -1.78
CA LEU A 235 8.15 -1.09 -2.30
C LEU A 235 7.23 -0.57 -3.40
N SER A 236 6.84 0.71 -3.37
CA SER A 236 5.99 1.35 -4.38
C SER A 236 6.73 1.60 -5.69
N GLY A 237 8.07 1.60 -5.68
CA GLY A 237 8.91 1.60 -6.87
C GLY A 237 9.44 2.99 -7.25
N ASN A 238 10.41 2.98 -8.17
CA ASN A 238 11.31 4.10 -8.45
C ASN A 238 10.59 5.39 -8.84
N ASN A 239 9.59 5.31 -9.73
CA ASN A 239 8.91 6.49 -10.24
C ASN A 239 8.07 7.17 -9.16
N ILE A 240 7.42 6.39 -8.30
CA ILE A 240 6.57 6.90 -7.21
C ILE A 240 7.46 7.51 -6.13
N CYS A 241 8.49 6.78 -5.70
CA CYS A 241 9.46 7.28 -4.72
C CYS A 241 10.13 8.58 -5.20
N PHE A 242 10.61 8.61 -6.45
CA PHE A 242 11.19 9.83 -7.03
C PHE A 242 10.19 10.99 -7.07
N THR A 243 8.97 10.77 -7.56
CA THR A 243 7.96 11.83 -7.70
C THR A 243 7.52 12.36 -6.34
N PHE A 244 7.37 11.48 -5.35
CA PHE A 244 7.13 11.86 -3.96
C PHE A 244 8.25 12.76 -3.44
N MET A 245 9.50 12.32 -3.52
CA MET A 245 10.67 13.08 -3.05
C MET A 245 10.85 14.40 -3.82
N ALA A 246 10.63 14.40 -5.13
CA ALA A 246 10.71 15.58 -5.97
C ALA A 246 9.64 16.62 -5.58
N SER A 247 8.41 16.19 -5.26
CA SER A 247 7.37 17.11 -4.79
C SER A 247 7.78 17.82 -3.50
N LYS A 248 8.48 17.14 -2.58
CA LYS A 248 9.01 17.74 -1.34
C LYS A 248 10.18 18.68 -1.62
N ALA A 249 11.06 18.32 -2.56
CA ALA A 249 12.20 19.12 -2.98
C ALA A 249 11.78 20.46 -3.59
N VAL A 250 10.77 20.44 -4.49
CA VAL A 250 10.20 21.66 -5.09
C VAL A 250 9.61 22.60 -4.03
N ASN A 251 9.07 22.04 -2.95
CA ASN A 251 8.56 22.81 -1.80
C ASN A 251 9.65 23.29 -0.83
N GLY A 252 10.95 23.09 -1.14
CA GLY A 252 12.07 23.56 -0.32
C GLY A 252 12.27 22.80 1.00
N ARG A 253 11.63 21.63 1.18
CA ARG A 253 11.66 20.87 2.44
C ARG A 253 12.91 20.00 2.59
N ALA A 254 14.09 20.61 2.50
CA ALA A 254 15.38 19.92 2.46
C ALA A 254 15.65 19.04 3.70
N VAL A 255 15.26 19.50 4.90
CA VAL A 255 15.49 18.76 6.16
C VAL A 255 14.61 17.51 6.26
N GLU A 256 13.31 17.62 5.94
CA GLU A 256 12.37 16.49 5.89
C GLU A 256 12.87 15.44 4.88
N LEU A 257 13.29 15.92 3.70
CA LEU A 257 13.80 15.08 2.63
C LEU A 257 15.11 14.37 2.98
N ALA A 258 16.00 15.06 3.70
CA ALA A 258 17.25 14.51 4.18
C ALA A 258 17.02 13.38 5.19
N ARG A 259 16.11 13.59 6.15
CA ARG A 259 15.69 12.54 7.08
C ARG A 259 15.13 11.33 6.34
N LEU A 260 14.23 11.54 5.38
CA LEU A 260 13.67 10.46 4.57
C LEU A 260 14.77 9.70 3.80
N MET A 261 15.78 10.40 3.26
CA MET A 261 16.91 9.77 2.57
C MET A 261 17.73 8.86 3.50
N VAL A 262 17.98 9.29 4.74
CA VAL A 262 18.65 8.44 5.75
C VAL A 262 17.82 7.19 6.05
N PHE A 263 16.50 7.32 6.20
CA PHE A 263 15.63 6.15 6.41
C PHE A 263 15.53 5.25 5.17
N LEU A 264 15.61 5.78 3.95
CA LEU A 264 15.73 4.97 2.73
C LEU A 264 17.03 4.16 2.74
N ALA A 265 18.16 4.76 3.12
CA ALA A 265 19.43 4.05 3.27
C ALA A 265 19.36 2.99 4.39
N LEU A 266 18.76 3.31 5.54
CA LEU A 266 18.57 2.37 6.65
C LEU A 266 17.73 1.15 6.22
N VAL A 267 16.62 1.37 5.52
CA VAL A 267 15.79 0.27 5.00
C VAL A 267 16.56 -0.53 3.95
N CYS A 268 17.40 0.11 3.13
CA CYS A 268 18.25 -0.63 2.20
C CYS A 268 19.22 -1.57 2.91
N GLU A 269 19.82 -1.13 4.01
CA GLU A 269 20.69 -1.98 4.83
C GLU A 269 19.92 -3.12 5.51
N LYS A 270 18.79 -2.81 6.15
CA LYS A 270 17.98 -3.79 6.91
C LYS A 270 17.36 -4.86 6.00
N ASP A 271 16.78 -4.44 4.88
CA ASP A 271 16.04 -5.33 3.97
C ASP A 271 16.97 -5.90 2.86
N LEU A 272 18.29 -5.68 2.96
CA LEU A 272 19.31 -6.09 1.99
C LEU A 272 19.02 -5.61 0.56
N TYR A 273 18.47 -4.40 0.44
CA TYR A 273 18.24 -3.72 -0.82
C TYR A 273 19.53 -3.03 -1.31
N CYS A 274 19.57 -2.67 -2.59
CA CYS A 274 20.77 -2.11 -3.21
C CYS A 274 21.05 -0.66 -2.73
N MET A 275 22.16 -0.44 -2.03
CA MET A 275 22.53 0.92 -1.57
C MET A 275 22.85 1.89 -2.72
N ASP A 276 23.38 1.40 -3.84
CA ASP A 276 23.59 2.19 -5.07
C ASP A 276 22.27 2.80 -5.58
N TRP A 277 21.13 2.14 -5.36
CA TRP A 277 19.83 2.71 -5.67
C TRP A 277 19.52 3.95 -4.83
N ALA A 278 19.79 3.93 -3.52
CA ALA A 278 19.52 5.05 -2.62
C ALA A 278 20.37 6.27 -3.00
N VAL A 279 21.65 6.06 -3.30
CA VAL A 279 22.55 7.13 -3.75
C VAL A 279 22.12 7.69 -5.11
N LYS A 280 21.75 6.83 -6.08
CA LYS A 280 21.20 7.30 -7.36
C LYS A 280 19.89 8.05 -7.20
N MET A 281 19.03 7.65 -6.27
CA MET A 281 17.80 8.37 -5.94
C MET A 281 18.14 9.76 -5.37
N MET A 282 19.07 9.84 -4.42
CA MET A 282 19.54 11.13 -3.87
C MET A 282 20.06 12.05 -4.98
N GLN A 283 20.89 11.53 -5.90
CA GLN A 283 21.40 12.31 -7.03
C GLN A 283 20.29 12.83 -7.94
N LYS A 284 19.27 12.01 -8.23
CA LYS A 284 18.12 12.43 -9.04
C LYS A 284 17.34 13.54 -8.35
N VAL A 285 17.07 13.40 -7.05
CA VAL A 285 16.36 14.38 -6.24
C VAL A 285 17.17 15.67 -6.11
N CYS A 286 18.49 15.57 -5.93
CA CYS A 286 19.39 16.72 -5.87
C CYS A 286 19.31 17.58 -7.16
N LYS A 287 19.13 16.96 -8.33
CA LYS A 287 18.95 17.67 -9.61
C LYS A 287 17.63 18.44 -9.72
N VAL A 288 16.64 18.16 -8.88
CA VAL A 288 15.35 18.88 -8.84
C VAL A 288 15.52 20.27 -8.23
N PHE A 289 16.48 20.46 -7.32
CA PHE A 289 16.77 21.78 -6.76
C PHE A 289 17.33 22.72 -7.83
N SER A 290 16.83 23.96 -7.83
CA SER A 290 17.06 24.92 -8.90
C SER A 290 18.44 25.54 -8.79
N THR A 291 18.90 25.81 -7.57
CA THR A 291 20.17 26.50 -7.34
C THR A 291 21.26 25.56 -6.80
N PRO A 292 22.56 25.80 -7.12
CA PRO A 292 23.66 25.07 -6.50
C PRO A 292 23.69 25.21 -4.97
N GLY A 293 23.24 26.35 -4.44
CA GLY A 293 23.13 26.59 -2.99
C GLY A 293 22.12 25.65 -2.32
N GLU A 294 20.93 25.49 -2.91
CA GLU A 294 19.91 24.53 -2.43
C GLU A 294 20.41 23.09 -2.47
N ARG A 295 21.13 22.72 -3.53
CA ARG A 295 21.74 21.39 -3.67
C ARG A 295 22.74 21.11 -2.57
N ASN A 296 23.65 22.06 -2.32
CA ASN A 296 24.64 21.93 -1.25
C ASN A 296 23.98 21.89 0.13
N ASN A 297 22.96 22.72 0.35
CA ASN A 297 22.18 22.70 1.59
C ASN A 297 21.50 21.33 1.81
N PHE A 298 20.89 20.74 0.77
CA PHE A 298 20.28 19.42 0.86
C PHE A 298 21.31 18.33 1.21
N LEU A 299 22.47 18.30 0.54
CA LEU A 299 23.52 17.33 0.83
C LEU A 299 24.05 17.48 2.27
N GLN A 300 24.27 18.71 2.73
CA GLN A 300 24.66 18.97 4.11
C GLN A 300 23.57 18.54 5.10
N CYS A 301 22.29 18.72 4.76
CA CYS A 301 21.19 18.22 5.58
C CYS A 301 21.19 16.68 5.69
N VAL A 302 21.56 15.96 4.63
CA VAL A 302 21.66 14.49 4.66
C VAL A 302 22.75 14.04 5.63
N GLU A 303 23.93 14.65 5.57
CA GLU A 303 25.02 14.36 6.50
C GLU A 303 24.63 14.66 7.94
N ASN A 304 24.06 15.84 8.16
CA ASN A 304 23.57 16.22 9.46
C ASN A 304 22.50 15.23 9.95
N ALA A 305 21.58 14.77 9.09
CA ALA A 305 20.55 13.82 9.47
C ALA A 305 21.14 12.47 9.94
N PHE A 306 22.18 11.94 9.27
CA PHE A 306 22.89 10.75 9.75
C PHE A 306 23.47 10.97 11.15
N VAL A 307 24.18 12.08 11.36
CA VAL A 307 24.80 12.40 12.66
C VAL A 307 23.74 12.49 13.77
N HIS A 308 22.66 13.24 13.55
CA HIS A 308 21.61 13.40 14.57
C HIS A 308 20.96 12.06 14.89
N MET A 309 20.61 11.26 13.89
CA MET A 309 19.95 9.96 14.12
C MET A 309 20.87 8.94 14.83
N ILE A 310 22.17 8.94 14.51
CA ILE A 310 23.14 8.08 15.20
C ILE A 310 23.29 8.50 16.65
N MET A 311 23.37 9.81 16.92
CA MET A 311 23.47 10.33 18.28
C MET A 311 22.21 10.03 19.10
N ASP A 312 21.02 10.18 18.50
CA ASP A 312 19.74 9.85 19.15
C ASP A 312 19.67 8.35 19.52
N MET A 313 20.06 7.46 18.60
CA MET A 313 20.09 6.01 18.87
C MET A 313 21.19 5.62 19.87
N LEU A 314 22.37 6.25 19.80
CA LEU A 314 23.44 6.02 20.77
C LEU A 314 23.00 6.43 22.17
N GLN A 315 22.32 7.58 22.30
CA GLN A 315 21.78 8.03 23.58
C GLN A 315 20.73 7.05 24.12
N ALA A 316 19.85 6.52 23.26
CA ALA A 316 18.87 5.50 23.64
C ALA A 316 19.57 4.23 24.17
N VAL A 317 20.59 3.73 23.47
CA VAL A 317 21.40 2.58 23.91
C VAL A 317 22.07 2.83 25.25
N LEU A 318 22.65 4.02 25.46
CA LEU A 318 23.34 4.37 26.70
C LEU A 318 22.39 4.56 27.89
N SER A 319 21.11 4.88 27.64
CA SER A 319 20.11 5.07 28.70
C SER A 319 19.59 3.79 29.34
N GLY A 320 19.88 2.60 28.76
CA GLY A 320 19.75 1.30 29.42
C GLY A 320 18.34 0.94 29.90
N ASP A 321 17.35 0.96 29.00
CA ASP A 321 16.02 0.41 29.30
C ASP A 321 16.03 -1.11 29.07
N ARG A 322 15.95 -1.88 30.17
CA ARG A 322 16.48 -3.24 30.32
C ARG A 322 15.81 -4.34 29.48
N ASP A 323 14.72 -4.02 28.76
CA ASP A 323 14.02 -4.96 27.88
C ASP A 323 14.21 -4.63 26.37
N GLU A 324 14.82 -3.48 26.00
CA GLU A 324 15.02 -3.01 24.62
C GLU A 324 16.50 -2.88 24.18
N GLU A 325 17.46 -3.23 25.05
CA GLU A 325 18.90 -3.02 24.81
C GLU A 325 19.41 -3.72 23.53
N ASP A 326 18.99 -4.97 23.29
CA ASP A 326 19.41 -5.74 22.11
C ASP A 326 18.85 -5.17 20.80
N SER A 327 17.61 -4.67 20.81
CA SER A 327 16.98 -4.08 19.63
C SER A 327 17.55 -2.71 19.31
N SER A 328 17.80 -1.89 20.34
CA SER A 328 18.37 -0.55 20.21
C SER A 328 19.80 -0.61 19.67
N PHE A 329 20.62 -1.53 20.18
CA PHE A 329 21.98 -1.72 19.69
C PHE A 329 21.99 -2.22 18.24
N LEU A 330 21.11 -3.17 17.90
CA LEU A 330 20.99 -3.66 16.52
C LEU A 330 20.54 -2.57 15.55
N ASN A 331 19.60 -1.71 15.95
CA ASN A 331 19.17 -0.56 15.15
C ASN A 331 20.31 0.44 14.92
N LEU A 332 21.10 0.75 15.97
CA LEU A 332 22.29 1.58 15.84
C LEU A 332 23.33 0.96 14.90
N PHE A 333 23.57 -0.35 15.02
CA PHE A 333 24.47 -1.09 14.14
C PHE A 333 24.05 -0.98 12.67
N HIS A 334 22.77 -1.20 12.38
CA HIS A 334 22.25 -1.05 11.01
C HIS A 334 22.37 0.40 10.51
N LEU A 335 22.15 1.40 11.36
CA LEU A 335 22.26 2.80 10.95
C LEU A 335 23.70 3.21 10.62
N VAL A 336 24.68 2.77 11.43
CA VAL A 336 26.11 3.03 11.16
C VAL A 336 26.56 2.33 9.87
N ASN A 337 26.13 1.08 9.66
CA ASN A 337 26.42 0.37 8.41
C ASN A 337 25.75 1.03 7.20
N ALA A 338 24.49 1.47 7.34
CA ALA A 338 23.80 2.20 6.31
C ALA A 338 24.56 3.49 5.93
N GLN A 339 25.06 4.25 6.92
CA GLN A 339 25.90 5.42 6.67
C GLN A 339 27.18 5.04 5.91
N ALA A 340 27.93 4.04 6.39
CA ALA A 340 29.18 3.63 5.77
C ALA A 340 29.00 3.14 4.32
N ASN A 341 27.98 2.30 4.08
CA ASN A 341 27.66 1.80 2.74
C ASN A 341 27.16 2.90 1.81
N PHE A 342 26.36 3.84 2.32
CA PHE A 342 25.89 4.99 1.54
C PHE A 342 27.05 5.88 1.06
N HIS A 343 27.98 6.20 1.97
CA HIS A 343 29.18 6.99 1.64
C HIS A 343 30.14 6.26 0.70
N LYS A 344 30.32 4.96 0.91
CA LYS A 344 31.11 4.10 0.02
C LYS A 344 30.59 4.18 -1.43
N GLU A 345 29.28 4.09 -1.62
CA GLU A 345 28.67 4.21 -2.96
C GLU A 345 28.82 5.62 -3.56
N ILE A 346 28.73 6.68 -2.75
CA ILE A 346 29.03 8.05 -3.20
C ILE A 346 30.48 8.17 -3.71
N LEU A 347 31.44 7.60 -2.98
CA LEU A 347 32.85 7.60 -3.38
C LEU A 347 33.06 6.85 -4.69
N TYR A 348 32.46 5.66 -4.85
CA TYR A 348 32.54 4.90 -6.10
C TYR A 348 31.98 5.68 -7.30
N LEU A 349 30.83 6.33 -7.15
CA LEU A 349 30.24 7.13 -8.22
C LEU A 349 31.11 8.34 -8.59
N THR A 350 31.73 8.97 -7.59
CA THR A 350 32.64 10.10 -7.81
C THR A 350 33.90 9.66 -8.55
N MET A 351 34.52 8.56 -8.14
CA MET A 351 35.70 8.00 -8.81
C MET A 351 35.40 7.54 -10.24
N ARG A 352 34.23 6.94 -10.47
CA ARG A 352 33.81 6.45 -11.80
C ARG A 352 33.41 7.57 -12.77
N SER A 353 32.93 8.70 -12.24
CA SER A 353 32.62 9.87 -13.08
C SER A 353 33.90 10.52 -13.63
N ASN A 354 34.97 10.53 -12.83
CA ASN A 354 36.26 11.10 -13.23
C ASN A 354 37.01 10.24 -14.27
N SER A 355 36.79 8.93 -14.30
CA SER A 355 37.43 8.02 -15.27
C SER A 355 36.74 7.99 -16.64
N ASN A 356 35.49 8.46 -16.75
CA ASN A 356 34.77 8.60 -18.03
C ASN A 356 35.02 9.96 -18.72
N THR A 357 35.74 10.86 -18.07
CA THR A 357 36.07 12.21 -18.58
C THR A 357 37.54 12.36 -18.99
N VAL A 358 38.29 11.25 -19.09
CA VAL A 358 39.69 11.21 -19.55
C VAL A 358 39.79 10.50 -20.90
#